data_AF-S4PDP7-F1
#
_entry.id   AF-S4PDP7-F1
#
_cell.length_a   1.000
_cell.length_b   1.000
_cell.length_c   1.000
_cell.angle_alpha   90.00
_cell.angle_beta   90.00
_cell.angle_gamma   90.00
#
_symmetry.space_group_name_H-M   'P 1'
#
loop_
_entity.id
_entity.type
_entity.pdbx_description
1 polymer ?
#
loop_
_entity_poly.entity_id
_entity_poly.type
_entity_poly.pdbx_seq_one_letter_code
_entity_poly.pdbx_strand_id
1 'polypeptide(L)'
;MRKQRINLNLIYDHNPKLFTESIDKFFDAIQNNSWLNLFLSDLENVDVTKTMYTSCYPDRKDDADRTQGKIQHVCDIVIAHINKANDYANRILPLLTALIKNNDFEKALTIINNLKKEELNGSNLPVTSDDALKYLLYMVNVDNLFDVALGMYDFDLVLLVANKSQKDPKEYVAMLNELNEMDENYKRFTINKHLKRFEKAVQCLARCGPSRYEELKTFVRYHSLYREALGLFSINDNIYKQMADD
;
A
#
# COMPACT_ATOMS: atom_id res chain seq x y z
N MET A 1 21.59 14.07 -17.09
CA MET A 1 20.27 13.47 -17.42
C MET A 1 19.13 14.47 -17.26
N ARG A 2 18.79 14.96 -16.05
CA ARG A 2 17.67 15.90 -15.82
C ARG A 2 17.65 17.16 -16.71
N LYS A 3 18.78 17.88 -16.81
CA LYS A 3 18.88 19.10 -17.64
C LYS A 3 18.55 18.87 -19.12
N GLN A 4 18.89 17.68 -19.63
CA GLN A 4 18.66 17.29 -21.02
C GLN A 4 17.40 16.41 -21.18
N ARG A 5 16.57 16.29 -20.13
CA ARG A 5 15.35 15.47 -20.10
C ARG A 5 15.54 14.03 -20.60
N ILE A 6 16.70 13.44 -20.31
CA ILE A 6 16.96 12.02 -20.56
C ILE A 6 16.10 11.20 -19.60
N ASN A 7 15.47 10.14 -20.10
CA ASN A 7 14.64 9.24 -19.31
C ASN A 7 15.47 8.59 -18.19
N LEU A 8 15.03 8.78 -16.94
CA LEU A 8 15.78 8.39 -15.75
C LEU A 8 15.83 6.87 -15.53
N ASN A 9 14.94 6.10 -16.17
CA ASN A 9 15.01 4.64 -16.19
C ASN A 9 16.37 4.14 -16.70
N LEU A 10 17.06 4.92 -17.53
CA LEU A 10 18.39 4.60 -18.04
C LEU A 10 19.42 4.38 -16.92
N ILE A 11 19.27 5.03 -15.76
CA ILE A 11 20.18 4.88 -14.61
C ILE A 11 20.21 3.41 -14.14
N TYR A 12 19.05 2.76 -14.12
CA TYR A 12 18.94 1.34 -13.79
C TYR A 12 19.17 0.47 -15.02
N ASP A 13 18.49 0.77 -16.13
CA ASP A 13 18.45 -0.09 -17.31
C ASP A 13 19.81 -0.25 -17.98
N HIS A 14 20.70 0.73 -17.88
CA HIS A 14 22.06 0.65 -18.42
C HIS A 14 22.84 -0.56 -17.87
N ASN A 15 22.77 -0.80 -16.55
CA ASN A 15 23.37 -1.96 -15.92
C ASN A 15 22.69 -2.25 -14.55
N PRO A 16 21.62 -3.07 -14.53
CA PRO A 16 20.88 -3.38 -13.31
C PRO A 16 21.74 -3.97 -12.19
N LYS A 17 22.68 -4.86 -12.53
CA LYS A 17 23.56 -5.50 -11.54
C LYS A 17 24.46 -4.49 -10.84
N LEU A 18 25.11 -3.63 -11.63
CA LEU A 18 25.97 -2.59 -11.09
C LEU A 18 25.19 -1.58 -10.24
N PHE A 19 23.97 -1.22 -10.65
CA PHE A 19 23.09 -0.35 -9.87
C PHE A 19 22.82 -0.96 -8.48
N THR A 20 22.43 -2.23 -8.43
CA THR A 20 22.14 -2.93 -7.17
C THR A 20 23.39 -3.07 -6.29
N GLU A 21 24.54 -3.40 -6.88
CA GLU A 21 25.82 -3.53 -6.15
C GLU A 21 26.37 -2.19 -5.64
N SER A 22 26.03 -1.07 -6.31
CA SER A 22 26.53 0.28 -5.99
C SER A 22 25.45 1.21 -5.44
N ILE A 23 24.40 0.65 -4.82
CA ILE A 23 23.26 1.43 -4.34
C ILE A 23 23.66 2.49 -3.30
N ASP A 24 24.60 2.16 -2.40
CA ASP A 24 25.07 3.09 -1.37
C ASP A 24 25.67 4.35 -2.01
N LYS A 25 26.51 4.18 -3.03
CA LYS A 25 27.12 5.29 -3.79
C LYS A 25 26.07 6.13 -4.52
N PHE A 26 25.00 5.50 -5.01
CA PHE A 26 23.90 6.21 -5.66
C PHE A 26 23.19 7.15 -4.68
N PHE A 27 22.92 6.67 -3.46
CA PHE A 27 22.30 7.51 -2.42
C PHE A 27 23.24 8.55 -1.84
N ASP A 28 24.53 8.27 -1.71
CA ASP A 28 25.53 9.26 -1.29
C ASP A 28 25.65 10.40 -2.31
N ALA A 29 25.53 10.09 -3.60
CA ALA A 29 25.58 11.08 -4.67
C ALA A 29 24.29 11.93 -4.78
N ILE A 30 23.14 11.40 -4.36
CA ILE A 30 21.83 12.07 -4.46
C ILE A 30 21.34 12.47 -3.07
N GLN A 31 21.86 13.60 -2.59
CA GLN A 31 21.43 14.21 -1.32
C GLN A 31 20.10 14.97 -1.44
N ASN A 32 19.63 15.24 -2.67
CA ASN A 32 18.38 15.96 -2.91
C ASN A 32 17.20 14.99 -3.06
N ASN A 33 16.33 14.94 -2.05
CA ASN A 33 15.14 14.09 -2.03
C ASN A 33 14.20 14.31 -3.21
N SER A 34 14.05 15.53 -3.73
CA SER A 34 13.20 15.78 -4.89
C SER A 34 13.69 15.07 -6.15
N TRP A 35 15.01 14.86 -6.28
CA TRP A 35 15.56 14.12 -7.42
C TRP A 35 15.36 12.63 -7.28
N LEU A 36 15.41 12.11 -6.05
CA LEU A 36 15.08 10.72 -5.77
C LEU A 36 13.59 10.45 -6.00
N ASN A 37 12.71 11.35 -5.54
CA ASN A 37 11.27 11.27 -5.81
C ASN A 37 10.98 11.25 -7.31
N LEU A 38 11.64 12.12 -8.08
CA LEU A 38 11.50 12.16 -9.54
C LEU A 38 11.98 10.86 -10.19
N PHE A 39 13.11 10.31 -9.73
CA PHE A 39 13.59 9.02 -10.22
C PHE A 39 12.56 7.91 -9.97
N LEU A 40 12.03 7.82 -8.75
CA LEU A 40 11.07 6.80 -8.35
C LEU A 40 9.71 6.97 -9.06
N SER A 41 9.22 8.19 -9.22
CA SER A 41 7.95 8.46 -9.91
C SER A 41 8.01 8.03 -11.37
N ASP A 42 9.15 8.28 -12.03
CA ASP A 42 9.35 8.02 -13.46
C ASP A 42 9.67 6.55 -13.75
N LEU A 43 9.85 5.68 -12.74
CA LEU A 43 10.13 4.27 -12.96
C LEU A 43 8.99 3.56 -13.70
N GLU A 44 9.36 2.81 -14.74
CA GLU A 44 8.47 2.02 -15.58
C GLU A 44 9.01 0.60 -15.73
N ASN A 45 8.12 -0.39 -15.89
CA ASN A 45 8.48 -1.78 -16.24
C ASN A 45 8.82 -1.92 -17.74
N VAL A 46 9.63 -0.98 -18.24
CA VAL A 46 10.12 -0.91 -19.62
C VAL A 46 11.64 -0.74 -19.55
N ASP A 47 12.36 -1.42 -20.44
CA ASP A 47 13.80 -1.22 -20.62
C ASP A 47 14.02 -0.15 -21.70
N VAL A 48 14.48 1.03 -21.28
CA VAL A 48 14.69 2.16 -22.21
C VAL A 48 15.88 1.95 -23.14
N THR A 49 16.81 1.06 -22.82
CA THR A 49 17.95 0.73 -23.70
C THR A 49 17.53 -0.07 -24.93
N LYS A 50 16.38 -0.75 -24.85
CA LYS A 50 15.79 -1.53 -25.96
C LYS A 50 14.77 -0.76 -26.78
N THR A 51 14.30 0.37 -26.27
CA THR A 51 13.24 1.17 -26.91
C THR A 51 13.78 2.53 -27.36
N MET A 52 13.90 3.49 -26.44
CA MET A 52 14.27 4.86 -26.76
C MET A 52 15.75 5.01 -27.15
N TYR A 53 16.62 4.20 -26.56
CA TYR A 53 18.08 4.33 -26.70
C TYR A 53 18.74 3.18 -27.47
N THR A 54 17.98 2.41 -28.25
CA THR A 54 18.47 1.20 -28.96
C THR A 54 19.71 1.46 -29.82
N SER A 55 19.79 2.63 -30.46
CA SER A 55 20.95 3.02 -31.27
C SER A 55 22.27 3.11 -30.48
N CYS A 56 22.20 3.31 -29.17
CA CYS A 56 23.35 3.34 -28.27
C CYS A 56 23.75 1.95 -27.73
N TYR A 57 22.94 0.92 -27.98
CA TYR A 57 23.13 -0.44 -27.45
C TYR A 57 22.97 -1.53 -28.52
N PRO A 58 23.78 -1.52 -29.61
CA PRO A 58 23.62 -2.43 -30.74
C PRO A 58 23.80 -3.92 -30.36
N ASP A 59 24.64 -4.21 -29.36
CA ASP A 59 24.96 -5.59 -28.94
C ASP A 59 24.05 -6.12 -27.82
N ARG A 60 23.06 -5.35 -27.36
CA ARG A 60 22.20 -5.76 -26.25
C ARG A 60 21.16 -6.77 -26.74
N LYS A 61 21.38 -8.05 -26.39
CA LYS A 61 20.47 -9.15 -26.73
C LYS A 61 19.10 -8.98 -26.07
N ASP A 62 18.07 -9.42 -26.77
CA ASP A 62 16.70 -9.46 -26.27
C ASP A 62 16.49 -10.57 -25.23
N ASP A 63 16.87 -10.31 -23.98
CA ASP A 63 16.32 -11.07 -22.85
C ASP A 63 14.89 -10.58 -22.59
N ALA A 64 13.89 -11.41 -22.87
CA ALA A 64 12.48 -11.09 -22.71
C ALA A 64 12.03 -10.91 -21.23
N ASP A 65 12.89 -11.25 -20.26
CA ASP A 65 12.49 -11.48 -18.87
C ASP A 65 13.03 -10.44 -17.85
N ARG A 66 13.81 -9.43 -18.30
CA ARG A 66 14.48 -8.48 -17.38
C ARG A 66 13.58 -7.37 -16.82
N THR A 67 12.39 -7.16 -17.37
CA THR A 67 11.55 -6.00 -17.06
C THR A 67 10.36 -6.32 -16.16
N GLN A 68 9.99 -7.60 -16.02
CA GLN A 68 8.95 -8.00 -15.06
C GLN A 68 9.46 -7.81 -13.64
N GLY A 69 8.73 -7.02 -12.85
CA GLY A 69 9.11 -6.73 -11.46
C GLY A 69 10.26 -5.73 -11.30
N LYS A 70 10.67 -5.00 -12.35
CA LYS A 70 11.71 -3.95 -12.25
C LYS A 70 11.33 -2.90 -11.20
N ILE A 71 10.10 -2.36 -11.25
CA ILE A 71 9.64 -1.38 -10.27
C ILE A 71 9.73 -1.96 -8.86
N GLN A 72 9.19 -3.17 -8.66
CA GLN A 72 9.22 -3.85 -7.37
C GLN A 72 10.65 -3.99 -6.83
N HIS A 73 11.57 -4.48 -7.67
CA HIS A 73 12.96 -4.69 -7.28
C HIS A 73 13.66 -3.38 -6.88
N VAL A 74 13.53 -2.32 -7.69
CA VAL A 74 14.16 -1.03 -7.42
C VAL A 74 13.54 -0.38 -6.17
N CYS A 75 12.22 -0.42 -6.02
CA CYS A 75 11.53 0.09 -4.85
C CYS A 75 11.94 -0.66 -3.58
N ASP A 76 12.03 -1.98 -3.61
CA ASP A 76 12.44 -2.80 -2.45
C ASP A 76 13.88 -2.48 -2.02
N ILE A 77 14.80 -2.32 -2.96
CA ILE A 77 16.18 -1.89 -2.67
C ILE A 77 16.20 -0.50 -2.01
N VAL A 78 15.45 0.44 -2.58
CA VAL A 78 15.38 1.83 -2.08
C VAL A 78 14.77 1.87 -0.68
N ILE A 79 13.67 1.16 -0.45
CA ILE A 79 13.02 1.03 0.86
C ILE A 79 14.00 0.45 1.88
N ALA A 80 14.66 -0.65 1.54
CA ALA A 80 15.63 -1.32 2.42
C ALA A 80 16.81 -0.40 2.78
N HIS A 81 17.30 0.38 1.82
CA HIS A 81 18.39 1.32 2.04
C HIS A 81 17.96 2.50 2.94
N ILE A 82 16.80 3.12 2.67
CA ILE A 82 16.29 4.24 3.49
C ILE A 82 16.03 3.80 4.93
N ASN A 83 15.45 2.61 5.14
CA ASN A 83 15.18 2.08 6.47
C ASN A 83 16.44 1.82 7.32
N LYS A 84 17.61 1.65 6.69
CA LYS A 84 18.90 1.48 7.37
C LYS A 84 19.68 2.79 7.54
N ALA A 85 19.23 3.86 6.89
CA ALA A 85 19.96 5.11 6.85
C ALA A 85 19.77 5.92 8.14
N ASN A 86 20.84 6.55 8.62
CA ASN A 86 20.80 7.40 9.82
C ASN A 86 19.94 8.66 9.64
N ASP A 87 19.69 9.08 8.39
CA ASP A 87 18.91 10.25 8.01
C ASP A 87 17.46 9.89 7.60
N TYR A 88 16.95 8.74 8.06
CA TYR A 88 15.59 8.23 7.79
C TYR A 88 14.50 9.31 7.85
N ALA A 89 14.49 10.12 8.91
CA ALA A 89 13.48 11.18 9.12
C ALA A 89 13.47 12.23 8.01
N ASN A 90 14.60 12.46 7.34
CA ASN A 90 14.69 13.36 6.18
C ASN A 90 14.24 12.69 4.88
N ARG A 91 14.20 11.36 4.81
CA ARG A 91 13.92 10.56 3.60
C ARG A 91 12.52 9.96 3.55
N ILE A 92 11.60 10.46 4.39
CA ILE A 92 10.21 10.01 4.43
C ILE A 92 9.51 10.16 3.08
N LEU A 93 9.63 11.31 2.40
CA LEU A 93 8.90 11.51 1.13
C LEU A 93 9.36 10.53 0.03
N PRO A 94 10.66 10.31 -0.22
CA PRO A 94 11.11 9.25 -1.12
C PRO A 94 10.66 7.85 -0.73
N LEU A 95 10.65 7.56 0.58
CA LEU A 95 10.15 6.28 1.08
C LEU A 95 8.67 6.09 0.73
N LEU A 96 7.85 7.13 0.92
CA LEU A 96 6.44 7.10 0.52
C LEU A 96 6.30 6.93 -1.00
N THR A 97 7.08 7.63 -1.82
CA THR A 97 7.06 7.43 -3.29
C THR A 97 7.36 5.98 -3.66
N ALA A 98 8.39 5.37 -3.05
CA ALA A 98 8.75 3.99 -3.31
C ALA A 98 7.62 3.02 -2.89
N LEU A 99 7.03 3.20 -1.71
CA LEU A 99 5.91 2.36 -1.23
C LEU A 99 4.68 2.45 -2.12
N ILE A 100 4.29 3.66 -2.55
CA ILE A 100 3.15 3.86 -3.44
C ILE A 100 3.41 3.24 -4.82
N LYS A 101 4.62 3.40 -5.38
CA LYS A 101 4.99 2.73 -6.63
C LYS A 101 4.99 1.20 -6.51
N ASN A 102 5.20 0.68 -5.29
CA ASN A 102 5.08 -0.74 -4.94
C ASN A 102 3.64 -1.19 -4.64
N ASN A 103 2.64 -0.30 -4.74
CA ASN A 103 1.27 -0.53 -4.29
C ASN A 103 1.12 -0.89 -2.79
N ASP A 104 2.07 -0.49 -1.94
CA ASP A 104 2.07 -0.77 -0.50
C ASP A 104 1.49 0.41 0.31
N PHE A 105 0.21 0.68 0.08
CA PHE A 105 -0.52 1.80 0.69
C PHE A 105 -0.65 1.68 2.21
N GLU A 106 -0.80 0.46 2.74
CA GLU A 106 -0.98 0.22 4.18
C GLU A 106 0.29 0.62 4.98
N LYS A 107 1.48 0.28 4.46
CA LYS A 107 2.74 0.73 5.09
C LYS A 107 2.92 2.24 4.98
N ALA A 108 2.59 2.83 3.84
CA ALA A 108 2.68 4.29 3.65
C ALA A 108 1.80 5.04 4.67
N LEU A 109 0.56 4.59 4.87
CA LEU A 109 -0.35 5.17 5.87
C LEU A 109 0.11 4.90 7.31
N THR A 110 0.73 3.76 7.58
CA THR A 110 1.31 3.45 8.89
C THR A 110 2.45 4.42 9.24
N ILE A 111 3.31 4.75 8.28
CA ILE A 111 4.35 5.77 8.46
C ILE A 111 3.72 7.12 8.81
N ILE A 112 2.70 7.55 8.07
CA ILE A 112 2.00 8.82 8.34
C ILE A 112 1.37 8.83 9.74
N ASN A 113 0.75 7.73 10.16
CA ASN A 113 0.18 7.59 11.51
C ASN A 113 1.27 7.67 12.59
N ASN A 114 2.44 7.07 12.37
CA ASN A 114 3.56 7.16 13.30
C ASN A 114 4.10 8.59 13.41
N LEU A 115 4.25 9.31 12.29
CA LEU A 115 4.61 10.74 12.32
C LEU A 115 3.59 11.54 13.15
N LYS A 116 2.30 11.26 12.98
CA LYS A 116 1.25 11.95 13.74
C LYS A 116 1.38 11.73 15.24
N LYS A 117 1.71 10.51 15.66
CA LYS A 117 1.96 10.17 17.07
C LYS A 117 3.21 10.86 17.61
N GLU A 118 4.29 10.93 16.83
CA GLU A 118 5.51 11.64 17.22
C GLU A 118 5.30 13.14 17.37
N GLU A 119 4.48 13.76 16.51
CA GLU A 119 4.07 15.17 16.62
C GLU A 119 3.27 15.44 17.90
N LEU A 120 2.31 14.56 18.23
CA LEU A 120 1.53 14.67 19.47
C LEU A 120 2.40 14.55 20.72
N ASN A 121 3.52 13.83 20.62
CA ASN A 121 4.54 13.73 21.67
C ASN A 121 5.50 14.93 21.71
N GLY A 122 5.30 15.95 20.86
CA GLY A 122 6.09 17.18 20.84
C GLY A 122 7.40 17.08 20.04
N SER A 123 7.57 16.04 19.22
CA SER A 123 8.77 15.89 18.38
C SER A 123 8.76 16.90 17.25
N ASN A 124 9.90 17.57 17.00
CA ASN A 124 10.06 18.42 15.83
C ASN A 124 10.58 17.59 14.65
N LEU A 125 9.70 17.23 13.72
CA LEU A 125 10.00 16.33 12.62
C LEU A 125 10.40 17.11 11.35
N PRO A 126 11.38 16.64 10.57
CA PRO A 126 11.72 17.24 9.27
C PRO A 126 10.57 17.19 8.25
N VAL A 127 9.71 16.18 8.38
CA VAL A 127 8.51 15.99 7.55
C VAL A 127 7.35 15.70 8.49
N THR A 128 6.33 16.56 8.45
CA THR A 128 5.12 16.39 9.28
C THR A 128 4.19 15.33 8.69
N SER A 129 3.28 14.80 9.51
CA SER A 129 2.20 13.92 9.07
C SER A 129 1.30 14.60 8.02
N ASP A 130 1.08 15.91 8.16
CA ASP A 130 0.32 16.72 7.21
C ASP A 130 1.05 16.89 5.87
N ASP A 131 2.37 17.17 5.91
CA ASP A 131 3.20 17.26 4.70
C ASP A 131 3.25 15.92 3.96
N ALA A 132 3.45 14.83 4.69
CA ALA A 132 3.48 13.48 4.15
C ALA A 132 2.16 13.08 3.50
N LEU A 133 1.02 13.35 4.15
CA LEU A 133 -0.29 13.05 3.61
C LEU A 133 -0.63 13.92 2.39
N LYS A 134 -0.36 15.23 2.43
CA LYS A 134 -0.49 16.12 1.26
C LYS A 134 0.35 15.62 0.08
N TYR A 135 1.58 15.20 0.35
CA TYR A 135 2.46 14.66 -0.67
C TYR A 135 1.88 13.39 -1.32
N LEU A 136 1.36 12.48 -0.50
CA LEU A 136 0.75 11.23 -0.95
C LEU A 136 -0.50 11.47 -1.82
N LEU A 137 -1.32 12.46 -1.46
CA LEU A 137 -2.52 12.85 -2.22
C LEU A 137 -2.22 13.41 -3.62
N TYR A 138 -1.00 13.87 -3.91
CA TYR A 138 -0.60 14.21 -5.28
C TYR A 138 -0.34 12.99 -6.17
N MET A 139 -0.13 11.81 -5.56
CA MET A 139 0.24 10.58 -6.27
C MET A 139 -0.89 9.56 -6.37
N VAL A 140 -1.87 9.63 -5.47
CA VAL A 140 -2.90 8.59 -5.29
C VAL A 140 -4.28 9.22 -5.23
N ASN A 141 -5.28 8.49 -5.76
CA ASN A 141 -6.68 8.85 -5.57
C ASN A 141 -7.05 8.78 -4.07
N VAL A 142 -7.61 9.87 -3.55
CA VAL A 142 -8.01 9.99 -2.14
C VAL A 142 -9.06 8.96 -1.72
N ASP A 143 -9.97 8.57 -2.61
CA ASP A 143 -10.98 7.55 -2.31
C ASP A 143 -10.31 6.19 -2.03
N ASN A 144 -9.29 5.84 -2.82
CA ASN A 144 -8.53 4.61 -2.60
C ASN A 144 -7.80 4.65 -1.25
N LEU A 145 -7.25 5.80 -0.86
CA LEU A 145 -6.58 5.94 0.43
C LEU A 145 -7.55 5.83 1.61
N PHE A 146 -8.74 6.40 1.46
CA PHE A 146 -9.79 6.28 2.46
C PHE A 146 -10.18 4.81 2.65
N ASP A 147 -10.39 4.07 1.56
CA ASP A 147 -10.73 2.64 1.60
C ASP A 147 -9.61 1.80 2.23
N VAL A 148 -8.34 2.10 1.93
CA VAL A 148 -7.20 1.44 2.58
C VAL A 148 -7.18 1.75 4.07
N ALA A 149 -7.31 3.03 4.47
CA ALA A 149 -7.35 3.43 5.88
C ALA A 149 -8.50 2.74 6.63
N LEU A 150 -9.69 2.67 6.03
CA LEU A 150 -10.84 1.98 6.61
C LEU A 150 -10.54 0.49 6.82
N GLY A 151 -9.87 -0.13 5.83
CA GLY A 151 -9.44 -1.52 5.89
C GLY A 151 -8.33 -1.82 6.90
N MET A 152 -7.68 -0.79 7.48
CA MET A 152 -6.72 -0.92 8.57
C MET A 152 -7.39 -0.88 9.96
N TYR A 153 -8.70 -0.60 10.02
CA TYR A 153 -9.51 -0.51 11.25
C TYR A 153 -9.03 0.55 12.26
N ASP A 154 -8.22 1.53 11.81
CA ASP A 154 -7.75 2.66 12.61
C ASP A 154 -8.58 3.90 12.24
N PHE A 155 -9.59 4.23 13.06
CA PHE A 155 -10.54 5.30 12.72
C PHE A 155 -9.93 6.69 12.87
N ASP A 156 -8.88 6.86 13.68
CA ASP A 156 -8.14 8.12 13.74
C ASP A 156 -7.40 8.37 12.42
N LEU A 157 -6.82 7.32 11.84
CA LEU A 157 -6.23 7.36 10.51
C LEU A 157 -7.29 7.60 9.41
N VAL A 158 -8.46 6.96 9.50
CA VAL A 158 -9.57 7.22 8.57
C VAL A 158 -9.97 8.70 8.61
N LEU A 159 -10.15 9.26 9.80
CA LEU A 159 -10.47 10.68 9.98
C LEU A 159 -9.37 11.59 9.44
N LEU A 160 -8.10 11.25 9.66
CA LEU A 160 -6.96 12.00 9.14
C LEU A 160 -7.00 12.09 7.60
N VAL A 161 -7.26 10.96 6.93
CA VAL A 161 -7.38 10.91 5.46
C VAL A 161 -8.67 11.61 4.99
N ALA A 162 -9.80 11.36 5.65
CA ALA A 162 -11.10 11.94 5.31
C ALA A 162 -11.11 13.47 5.37
N ASN A 163 -10.47 14.05 6.40
CA ASN A 163 -10.36 15.50 6.57
C ASN A 163 -9.53 16.18 5.45
N LYS A 164 -8.71 15.41 4.73
CA LYS A 164 -7.97 15.89 3.55
C LYS A 164 -8.63 15.50 2.23
N SER A 165 -9.71 14.73 2.29
CA SER A 165 -10.53 14.38 1.14
C SER A 165 -11.60 15.43 0.87
N GLN A 166 -12.19 15.39 -0.32
CA GLN A 166 -13.36 16.19 -0.66
C GLN A 166 -14.68 15.51 -0.26
N LYS A 167 -14.64 14.46 0.57
CA LYS A 167 -15.84 13.76 1.06
C LYS A 167 -16.63 14.65 2.04
N ASP A 168 -17.94 14.47 2.08
CA ASP A 168 -18.81 15.19 3.02
C ASP A 168 -18.55 14.73 4.46
N PRO A 169 -18.16 15.63 5.38
CA PRO A 169 -18.03 15.34 6.81
C PRO A 169 -19.22 14.65 7.43
N LYS A 170 -20.44 14.96 7.02
CA LYS A 170 -21.63 14.33 7.59
C LYS A 170 -21.72 12.85 7.23
N GLU A 171 -21.32 12.48 6.01
CA GLU A 171 -21.42 11.12 5.52
C GLU A 171 -20.40 10.20 6.21
N TYR A 172 -19.11 10.56 6.18
CA TYR A 172 -18.09 9.70 6.76
C TYR A 172 -18.17 9.66 8.29
N VAL A 173 -18.58 10.75 8.96
CA VAL A 173 -18.78 10.74 10.42
C VAL A 173 -19.96 9.86 10.82
N ALA A 174 -21.09 9.94 10.10
CA ALA A 174 -22.23 9.06 10.36
C ALA A 174 -21.86 7.58 10.20
N MET A 175 -21.17 7.24 9.11
CA MET A 175 -20.68 5.88 8.87
C MET A 175 -19.75 5.38 10.00
N LEU A 176 -18.79 6.21 10.46
CA LEU A 176 -17.87 5.82 11.53
C LEU A 176 -18.59 5.66 12.88
N ASN A 177 -19.61 6.47 13.15
CA ASN A 177 -20.44 6.33 14.36
C ASN A 177 -21.23 5.01 14.34
N GLU A 178 -21.91 4.70 13.24
CA GLU A 178 -22.62 3.43 13.07
C GLU A 178 -21.68 2.23 13.25
N LEU A 179 -20.47 2.30 12.69
CA LEU A 179 -19.47 1.24 12.87
C LEU A 179 -19.01 1.12 14.32
N ASN A 180 -18.84 2.23 15.05
CA ASN A 180 -18.41 2.23 16.45
C ASN A 180 -19.43 1.61 17.41
N GLU A 181 -20.72 1.61 17.06
CA GLU A 181 -21.77 0.94 17.84
C GLU A 181 -21.77 -0.58 17.69
N MET A 182 -21.05 -1.12 16.69
CA MET A 182 -20.97 -2.55 16.42
C MET A 182 -19.92 -3.25 17.28
N ASP A 183 -20.20 -4.51 17.63
CA ASP A 183 -19.20 -5.42 18.20
C ASP A 183 -17.99 -5.59 17.26
N GLU A 184 -16.79 -5.71 17.83
CA GLU A 184 -15.53 -5.62 17.09
C GLU A 184 -15.43 -6.55 15.86
N ASN A 185 -15.81 -7.83 16.00
CA ASN A 185 -15.80 -8.77 14.87
C ASN A 185 -16.83 -8.41 13.80
N TYR A 186 -18.01 -7.93 14.22
CA TYR A 186 -19.07 -7.55 13.29
C TYR A 186 -18.75 -6.23 12.58
N LYS A 187 -18.15 -5.26 13.28
CA LYS A 187 -17.58 -4.03 12.71
C LYS A 187 -16.59 -4.35 11.59
N ARG A 188 -15.64 -5.25 11.84
CA ARG A 188 -14.66 -5.68 10.82
C ARG A 188 -15.32 -6.44 9.67
N PHE A 189 -16.34 -7.25 9.93
CA PHE A 189 -17.13 -7.88 8.86
C PHE A 189 -17.78 -6.82 7.97
N THR A 190 -18.48 -5.85 8.55
CA THR A 190 -19.16 -4.75 7.83
C THR A 190 -18.15 -3.95 6.98
N ILE A 191 -17.00 -3.60 7.54
CA ILE A 191 -15.91 -2.91 6.81
C ILE A 191 -15.40 -3.76 5.64
N ASN A 192 -15.03 -5.02 5.87
CA ASN A 192 -14.51 -5.87 4.79
C ASN A 192 -15.57 -6.13 3.71
N LYS A 193 -16.84 -6.27 4.09
CA LYS A 193 -17.95 -6.39 3.14
C LYS A 193 -18.09 -5.13 2.29
N HIS A 194 -18.04 -3.94 2.90
CA HIS A 194 -18.08 -2.65 2.19
C HIS A 194 -16.91 -2.53 1.20
N LEU A 195 -15.70 -2.86 1.65
CA LEU A 195 -14.47 -2.86 0.84
C LEU A 195 -14.36 -4.05 -0.14
N LYS A 196 -15.40 -4.89 -0.24
CA LYS A 196 -15.45 -6.10 -1.07
C LYS A 196 -14.32 -7.11 -0.82
N ARG A 197 -13.72 -7.09 0.37
CA ARG A 197 -12.72 -8.05 0.87
C ARG A 197 -13.43 -9.29 1.43
N PHE A 198 -14.22 -9.97 0.59
CA PHE A 198 -15.21 -10.95 1.07
C PHE A 198 -14.60 -12.14 1.83
N GLU A 199 -13.42 -12.61 1.44
CA GLU A 199 -12.69 -13.67 2.17
C GLU A 199 -12.39 -13.26 3.62
N LYS A 200 -11.90 -12.03 3.83
CA LYS A 200 -11.67 -11.48 5.18
C LYS A 200 -13.00 -11.26 5.92
N ALA A 201 -14.04 -10.83 5.21
CA ALA A 201 -15.37 -10.63 5.79
C ALA A 201 -15.92 -11.94 6.38
N VAL A 202 -15.81 -13.06 5.67
CA VAL A 202 -16.21 -14.40 6.16
C VAL A 202 -15.47 -14.75 7.45
N GLN A 203 -14.15 -14.52 7.51
CA GLN A 203 -13.37 -14.78 8.71
C GLN A 203 -13.85 -13.97 9.92
N CYS A 204 -14.17 -12.70 9.72
CA CYS A 204 -14.72 -11.84 10.77
C CYS A 204 -16.11 -12.31 11.23
N LEU A 205 -16.99 -12.64 10.29
CA LEU A 205 -18.35 -13.07 10.60
C LEU A 205 -18.39 -14.43 11.32
N ALA A 206 -17.51 -15.37 10.94
CA ALA A 206 -17.35 -16.63 11.66
C ALA A 206 -16.98 -16.43 13.14
N ARG A 207 -16.15 -15.41 13.44
CA ARG A 207 -15.74 -15.05 14.81
C ARG A 207 -16.82 -14.32 15.62
N CYS A 208 -17.92 -13.88 15.00
CA CYS A 208 -19.08 -13.38 15.73
C CYS A 208 -19.82 -14.49 16.49
N GLY A 209 -19.56 -15.76 16.15
CA GLY A 209 -20.09 -16.91 16.87
C GLY A 209 -21.50 -17.33 16.45
N PRO A 210 -22.10 -18.29 17.19
CA PRO A 210 -23.28 -19.03 16.74
C PRO A 210 -24.52 -18.18 16.43
N SER A 211 -24.68 -17.04 17.09
CA SER A 211 -25.81 -16.11 16.87
C SER A 211 -25.85 -15.53 15.44
N ARG A 212 -24.73 -15.59 14.71
CA ARG A 212 -24.59 -15.06 13.34
C ARG A 212 -24.37 -16.13 12.27
N TYR A 213 -24.47 -17.41 12.61
CA TYR A 213 -24.19 -18.50 11.66
C TYR A 213 -25.18 -18.57 10.49
N GLU A 214 -26.45 -18.22 10.69
CA GLU A 214 -27.40 -18.13 9.56
C GLU A 214 -27.02 -17.03 8.57
N GLU A 215 -26.57 -15.88 9.08
CA GLU A 215 -26.05 -14.78 8.25
C GLU A 215 -24.77 -15.22 7.53
N LEU A 216 -23.87 -15.93 8.22
CA LEU A 216 -22.66 -16.49 7.64
C LEU A 216 -22.96 -17.42 6.46
N LYS A 217 -23.86 -18.39 6.65
CA LYS A 217 -24.26 -19.33 5.57
C LYS A 217 -24.80 -18.57 4.36
N THR A 218 -25.70 -17.62 4.60
CA THR A 218 -26.29 -16.80 3.53
C THR A 218 -25.21 -16.04 2.76
N PHE A 219 -24.26 -15.45 3.49
CA PHE A 219 -23.16 -14.69 2.90
C PHE A 219 -22.20 -15.59 2.10
N VAL A 220 -21.85 -16.75 2.64
CA VAL A 220 -20.99 -17.75 1.99
C VAL A 220 -21.61 -18.26 0.70
N ARG A 221 -22.90 -18.60 0.73
CA ARG A 221 -23.65 -19.04 -0.46
C ARG A 221 -23.72 -17.96 -1.52
N TYR A 222 -24.03 -16.72 -1.14
CA TYR A 222 -24.15 -15.61 -2.07
C TYR A 222 -22.82 -15.28 -2.78
N HIS A 223 -21.70 -15.34 -2.05
CA HIS A 223 -20.37 -15.03 -2.58
C HIS A 223 -19.56 -16.27 -3.02
N SER A 224 -20.11 -17.48 -2.91
CA SER A 224 -19.44 -18.75 -3.22
C SER A 224 -18.13 -18.99 -2.45
N LEU A 225 -18.08 -18.61 -1.16
CA LEU A 225 -16.87 -18.63 -0.32
C LEU A 225 -16.74 -19.91 0.54
N TYR A 226 -17.17 -21.05 0.01
CA TYR A 226 -17.28 -22.30 0.76
C TYR A 226 -15.92 -22.81 1.23
N ARG A 227 -14.88 -22.68 0.40
CA ARG A 227 -13.52 -23.14 0.75
C ARG A 227 -12.98 -22.38 1.96
N GLU A 228 -13.10 -21.06 1.93
CA GLU A 228 -12.62 -20.17 2.98
C GLU A 228 -13.42 -20.40 4.26
N ALA A 229 -14.75 -20.54 4.15
CA ALA A 229 -15.63 -20.75 5.30
C ALA A 229 -15.41 -22.10 5.98
N LEU A 230 -15.37 -23.20 5.22
CA LEU A 230 -15.17 -24.55 5.75
C LEU A 230 -13.80 -24.69 6.44
N GLY A 231 -12.77 -23.97 5.95
CA GLY A 231 -11.45 -23.92 6.57
C GLY A 231 -11.41 -23.27 7.97
N LEU A 232 -12.49 -22.61 8.41
CA LEU A 232 -12.57 -21.94 9.71
C LEU A 232 -13.20 -22.79 10.82
N PHE A 233 -13.82 -23.91 10.48
CA PHE A 233 -14.56 -24.76 11.41
C PHE A 233 -14.02 -26.18 11.43
N SER A 234 -14.27 -26.89 12.53
CA SER A 234 -13.99 -28.32 12.61
C SER A 234 -15.04 -29.11 11.84
N ILE A 235 -14.65 -30.25 11.26
CA ILE A 235 -15.56 -31.18 10.55
C ILE A 235 -16.71 -31.65 11.47
N ASN A 236 -16.48 -31.65 12.78
CA ASN A 236 -17.48 -32.05 13.77
C ASN A 236 -18.51 -30.94 14.08
N ASP A 237 -18.23 -29.69 13.72
CA ASP A 237 -19.12 -28.58 14.00
C ASP A 237 -20.39 -28.68 13.15
N ASN A 238 -21.54 -28.43 13.76
CA ASN A 238 -22.84 -28.49 13.05
C ASN A 238 -22.86 -27.50 11.86
N ILE A 239 -22.27 -26.33 12.05
CA ILE A 239 -22.17 -25.31 11.00
C ILE A 239 -21.34 -25.78 9.80
N TYR A 240 -20.27 -26.55 10.03
CA TYR A 240 -19.46 -27.13 8.96
C TYR A 240 -20.31 -28.07 8.11
N LYS A 241 -21.04 -29.00 8.74
CA LYS A 241 -21.88 -29.99 8.05
C LYS A 241 -22.96 -29.31 7.21
N GLN A 242 -23.64 -28.31 7.80
CA GLN A 242 -24.67 -27.55 7.09
C GLN A 242 -24.13 -26.81 5.85
N MET A 243 -22.91 -26.30 5.90
CA MET A 243 -22.30 -25.62 4.74
C MET A 243 -21.71 -26.59 3.71
N ALA A 244 -21.37 -27.82 4.11
CA ALA A 244 -20.81 -28.84 3.23
C ALA A 244 -21.89 -29.57 2.39
N ASP A 245 -23.13 -29.58 2.88
CA ASP A 245 -24.28 -30.21 2.22
C ASP A 245 -25.01 -29.29 1.21
N ASP A 246 -24.66 -27.99 1.18
CA ASP A 246 -25.23 -26.93 0.32
C ASP A 246 -24.47 -26.77 -1.02
#